data_AF-A0A7W4G1Q6-F1
#
_entry.id   AF-A0A7W4G1Q6-F1
#
_cell.length_a   1.000
_cell.length_b   1.000
_cell.length_c   1.000
_cell.angle_alpha   90.00
_cell.angle_beta   90.00
_cell.angle_gamma   90.00
#
_symmetry.space_group_name_H-M   'P 1'
#
loop_
_entity.id
_entity.type
_entity.pdbx_description
1 polymer ?
#
loop_
_entity_poly.entity_id
_entity_poly.type
_entity_poly.pdbx_seq_one_letter_code
_entity_poly.pdbx_strand_id
1 'polypeptide(L)'
;MMSPNKSKSSLVVGLTPEGYEIPDLRMTKPTFHFAKDSSGSMLIQDIDTVKLNRSRRINYFVPNNIGILMSVSTKASSRAKEIFDRKFKNISYELDITKLTGSKKDAISTISQDVYDYIEEVQSAIVFAYTALEAFANLSIPHGHTYKAKKNSKGIIESYDKAAIERWLSLKTKIKYILPELYGTNNVEKQKWWGQFVTLEEYRNEIIHQKSIGATEFYKAYFKDSIFNIINCIEPVISFFYVAHQANGKTNEVWPWLKDHVDIPTVEFQKNQFEVIGNVHQGFK
;
A
#
# COMPACT_ATOMS: atom_id res chain seq x y z
N MET A 1 11.95 22.33 -14.36
CA MET A 1 13.01 22.47 -13.33
C MET A 1 13.32 21.08 -12.82
N MET A 2 14.42 20.46 -13.26
CA MET A 2 14.94 19.27 -12.58
C MET A 2 15.39 19.72 -11.20
N SER A 3 14.87 19.10 -10.14
CA SER A 3 15.39 19.31 -8.80
C SER A 3 16.88 18.99 -8.80
N PRO A 4 17.74 19.76 -8.10
CA PRO A 4 19.12 19.36 -7.91
C PRO A 4 19.11 17.94 -7.33
N ASN A 5 19.91 17.03 -7.89
CA ASN A 5 20.09 15.67 -7.39
C ASN A 5 20.41 15.75 -5.89
N LYS A 6 19.40 15.60 -5.03
CA LYS A 6 19.63 15.39 -3.62
C LYS A 6 20.28 14.02 -3.54
N SER A 7 21.59 14.00 -3.27
CA SER A 7 22.30 12.77 -2.94
C SER A 7 21.54 12.08 -1.81
N LYS A 8 20.96 10.91 -2.10
CA LYS A 8 20.37 10.07 -1.07
C LYS A 8 21.50 9.46 -0.26
N SER A 9 21.35 9.44 1.06
CA SER A 9 22.25 8.69 1.92
C SER A 9 21.75 7.26 2.03
N SER A 10 22.67 6.30 2.01
CA SER A 10 22.32 4.88 2.11
C SER A 10 23.38 4.17 2.96
N LEU A 11 22.97 3.08 3.61
CA LEU A 11 23.81 2.25 4.47
C LEU A 11 24.08 0.90 3.79
N VAL A 12 25.33 0.43 3.85
CA VAL A 12 25.64 -0.97 3.49
C VAL A 12 25.16 -1.87 4.62
N VAL A 13 24.15 -2.70 4.35
CA VAL A 13 23.49 -3.58 5.32
C VAL A 13 23.85 -5.05 5.14
N GLY A 14 24.66 -5.37 4.13
CA GLY A 14 25.13 -6.72 3.84
C GLY A 14 26.02 -6.73 2.60
N LEU A 15 26.61 -7.89 2.31
CA LEU A 15 27.36 -8.11 1.07
C LEU A 15 26.54 -8.83 0.01
N THR A 16 25.54 -9.60 0.42
CA THR A 16 24.65 -10.37 -0.45
C THR A 16 23.21 -10.35 0.08
N PRO A 17 22.20 -10.72 -0.73
CA PRO A 17 20.81 -10.80 -0.29
C PRO A 17 20.54 -11.93 0.72
N GLU A 18 21.36 -12.99 0.72
CA GLU A 18 21.15 -14.17 1.56
C GLU A 18 21.24 -13.82 3.05
N GLY A 19 20.23 -14.25 3.81
CA GLY A 19 20.17 -14.01 5.26
C GLY A 19 19.83 -12.58 5.65
N TYR A 20 19.42 -11.71 4.71
CA TYR A 20 18.91 -10.39 5.05
C TYR A 20 17.61 -10.51 5.86
N GLU A 21 17.67 -10.13 7.13
CA GLU A 21 16.49 -10.03 7.99
C GLU A 21 15.75 -8.73 7.70
N ILE A 22 14.46 -8.83 7.33
CA ILE A 22 13.62 -7.66 7.09
C ILE A 22 13.19 -7.08 8.44
N PRO A 23 13.71 -5.91 8.88
CA PRO A 23 13.41 -5.38 10.20
C PRO A 23 11.96 -4.91 10.34
N ASP A 24 11.39 -4.39 9.25
CA ASP A 24 10.02 -3.89 9.21
C ASP A 24 9.48 -3.90 7.76
N LEU A 25 8.26 -4.42 7.53
CA LEU A 25 7.67 -4.49 6.20
C LEU A 25 7.34 -3.10 5.60
N ARG A 26 7.37 -2.04 6.40
CA ARG A 26 7.03 -0.67 5.99
C ARG A 26 8.20 0.11 5.42
N MET A 27 9.41 -0.43 5.42
CA MET A 27 10.57 0.22 4.79
C MET A 27 10.62 -0.06 3.29
N THR A 28 11.39 0.75 2.54
CA THR A 28 11.76 0.40 1.17
C THR A 28 12.66 -0.82 1.15
N LYS A 29 12.61 -1.60 0.06
CA LYS A 29 13.54 -2.71 -0.14
C LYS A 29 14.98 -2.20 -0.26
N PRO A 30 15.99 -2.94 0.23
CA PRO A 30 17.36 -2.66 -0.13
C PRO A 30 17.57 -3.00 -1.60
N THR A 31 18.66 -2.50 -2.18
CA THR A 31 19.09 -2.85 -3.53
C THR A 31 20.42 -3.57 -3.46
N PHE A 32 20.50 -4.72 -4.13
CA PHE A 32 21.71 -5.50 -4.26
C PHE A 32 22.52 -5.03 -5.46
N HIS A 33 23.72 -4.52 -5.20
CA HIS A 33 24.67 -4.10 -6.22
C HIS A 33 25.81 -5.11 -6.34
N PHE A 34 26.11 -5.54 -7.56
CA PHE A 34 27.17 -6.52 -7.82
C PHE A 34 28.05 -6.10 -9.01
N ALA A 35 29.34 -6.40 -8.95
CA ALA A 35 30.25 -6.25 -10.08
C ALA A 35 30.21 -7.51 -10.96
N LYS A 36 30.12 -7.36 -12.28
CA LYS A 36 30.07 -8.50 -13.22
C LYS A 36 31.32 -9.37 -13.22
N ASP A 37 32.47 -8.80 -12.90
CA ASP A 37 33.74 -9.50 -12.75
C ASP A 37 33.88 -10.19 -11.38
N SER A 38 32.82 -10.19 -10.56
CA SER A 38 32.79 -10.73 -9.21
C SER A 38 33.81 -10.09 -8.26
N SER A 39 34.31 -8.89 -8.58
CA SER A 39 35.26 -8.16 -7.74
C SER A 39 34.67 -7.66 -6.43
N GLY A 40 33.33 -7.63 -6.32
CA GLY A 40 32.64 -7.30 -5.08
C GLY A 40 31.14 -7.11 -5.25
N SER A 41 30.47 -7.00 -4.11
CA SER A 41 29.03 -6.75 -4.03
C SER A 41 28.68 -6.04 -2.73
N MET A 42 27.52 -5.40 -2.71
CA MET A 42 26.98 -4.74 -1.53
C MET A 42 25.45 -4.71 -1.57
N LEU A 43 24.83 -4.88 -0.41
CA LEU A 43 23.41 -4.67 -0.21
C LEU A 43 23.22 -3.30 0.44
N ILE A 44 22.52 -2.41 -0.24
CA ILE A 44 22.40 -1.00 0.14
C ILE A 44 20.95 -0.71 0.56
N GLN A 45 20.77 -0.08 1.72
CA GLN A 45 19.48 0.39 2.20
C GLN A 45 19.46 1.91 2.33
N ASP A 46 18.48 2.56 1.69
CA ASP A 46 18.30 4.02 1.80
C ASP A 46 17.96 4.45 3.23
N ILE A 47 18.63 5.51 3.69
CA ILE A 47 18.36 6.18 4.97
C ILE A 47 17.94 7.62 4.74
N ASP A 48 17.15 8.16 5.67
CA ASP A 48 16.81 9.57 5.73
C ASP A 48 17.14 10.15 7.10
N THR A 49 17.41 11.45 7.13
CA THR A 49 17.79 12.18 8.34
C THR A 49 16.86 13.36 8.58
N VAL A 50 16.14 13.32 9.69
CA VAL A 50 15.35 14.46 10.15
C VAL A 50 16.08 15.18 11.27
N LYS A 51 16.29 16.49 11.11
CA LYS A 51 16.80 17.36 12.19
C LYS A 51 15.63 17.75 13.09
N LEU A 52 15.62 17.27 14.33
CA LEU A 52 14.62 17.69 15.32
C LEU A 52 14.91 19.09 15.86
N ASN A 53 16.19 19.39 16.07
CA ASN A 53 16.69 20.70 16.47
C ASN A 53 18.18 20.81 16.12
N ARG A 54 18.87 21.85 16.63
CA ARG A 54 20.29 22.10 16.33
C ARG A 54 21.22 20.95 16.74
N SER A 55 20.92 20.24 17.84
CA SER A 55 21.79 19.19 18.40
C SER A 55 21.28 17.76 18.21
N ARG A 56 20.00 17.58 17.84
CA ARG A 56 19.39 16.25 17.72
C ARG A 56 18.92 15.96 16.31
N ARG A 57 19.28 14.77 15.83
CA ARG A 57 18.86 14.21 14.54
C ARG A 57 18.33 12.79 14.74
N ILE A 58 17.38 12.39 13.90
CA ILE A 58 16.93 11.00 13.77
C ILE A 58 17.39 10.51 12.41
N ASN A 59 18.01 9.34 12.38
CA ASN A 59 18.26 8.58 11.14
C ASN A 59 17.34 7.37 11.14
N TYR A 60 16.70 7.08 10.00
CA TYR A 60 15.80 5.94 9.84
C TYR A 60 15.87 5.41 8.42
N PHE A 61 15.50 4.15 8.21
CA PHE A 61 15.34 3.60 6.87
C PHE A 61 14.14 4.25 6.17
N VAL A 62 14.33 4.62 4.90
CA VAL A 62 13.28 5.29 4.13
C VAL A 62 12.01 4.43 4.13
N PRO A 63 10.85 5.00 4.50
CA PRO A 63 9.59 4.26 4.49
C PRO A 63 9.11 4.04 3.05
N ASN A 64 8.55 2.86 2.80
CA ASN A 64 7.75 2.61 1.62
C ASN A 64 6.32 3.12 1.87
N ASN A 65 5.89 4.14 1.13
CA ASN A 65 4.57 4.75 1.35
C ASN A 65 3.41 3.75 1.19
N ILE A 66 3.50 2.81 0.23
CA ILE A 66 2.50 1.76 0.05
C ILE A 66 2.44 0.87 1.30
N GLY A 67 3.61 0.42 1.80
CA GLY A 67 3.72 -0.38 3.02
C GLY A 67 3.20 0.33 4.27
N ILE A 68 3.44 1.64 4.40
CA ILE A 68 2.88 2.46 5.48
C ILE A 68 1.35 2.49 5.41
N LEU A 69 0.77 2.79 4.24
CA LEU A 69 -0.68 2.86 4.03
C LEU A 69 -1.34 1.50 4.28
N MET A 70 -0.73 0.41 3.79
CA MET A 70 -1.17 -0.95 4.08
C MET A 70 -1.15 -1.23 5.59
N SER A 71 -0.08 -0.84 6.30
CA SER A 71 -0.01 -1.04 7.76
C SER A 71 -1.10 -0.30 8.52
N VAL A 72 -1.44 0.93 8.11
CA VAL A 72 -2.56 1.68 8.72
C VAL A 72 -3.87 0.93 8.50
N SER A 73 -4.13 0.50 7.25
CA SER A 73 -5.32 -0.28 6.91
C SER A 73 -5.42 -1.58 7.73
N THR A 74 -4.34 -2.36 7.79
CA THR A 74 -4.29 -3.63 8.53
C THR A 74 -4.56 -3.40 10.01
N LYS A 75 -3.92 -2.41 10.64
CA LYS A 75 -4.12 -2.12 12.07
C LYS A 75 -5.56 -1.72 12.37
N ALA A 76 -6.16 -0.89 11.52
CA ALA A 76 -7.56 -0.48 11.68
C ALA A 76 -8.51 -1.68 11.48
N SER A 77 -8.28 -2.48 10.43
CA SER A 77 -9.02 -3.73 10.17
C SER A 77 -8.94 -4.70 11.36
N SER A 78 -7.76 -4.84 11.98
CA SER A 78 -7.59 -5.68 13.17
C SER A 78 -8.37 -5.18 14.38
N ARG A 79 -8.37 -3.86 14.64
CA ARG A 79 -9.16 -3.27 15.76
C ARG A 79 -10.65 -3.39 15.50
N ALA A 80 -11.11 -3.10 14.27
CA ALA A 80 -12.49 -3.33 13.86
C ALA A 80 -12.91 -4.79 14.06
N LYS A 81 -12.05 -5.73 13.65
CA LYS A 81 -12.31 -7.16 13.80
C LYS A 81 -12.39 -7.59 15.27
N GLU A 82 -11.53 -7.05 16.12
CA GLU A 82 -11.61 -7.30 17.56
C GLU A 82 -12.95 -6.86 18.15
N ILE A 83 -13.40 -5.64 17.83
CA ILE A 83 -14.71 -5.13 18.28
C ILE A 83 -15.84 -6.03 17.76
N PHE A 84 -15.81 -6.35 16.47
CA PHE A 84 -16.83 -7.17 15.82
C PHE A 84 -16.93 -8.57 16.44
N ASP A 85 -15.81 -9.25 16.64
CA ASP A 85 -15.78 -10.61 17.19
C ASP A 85 -16.16 -10.64 18.68
N ARG A 86 -15.64 -9.69 19.48
CA ARG A 86 -15.85 -9.68 20.94
C ARG A 86 -17.21 -9.15 21.36
N LYS A 87 -17.80 -8.24 20.59
CA LYS A 87 -19.07 -7.58 20.90
C LYS A 87 -20.17 -8.02 19.96
N PHE A 88 -20.04 -7.81 18.65
CA PHE A 88 -21.18 -7.98 17.73
C PHE A 88 -21.51 -9.43 17.35
N LYS A 89 -20.51 -10.31 17.35
CA LYS A 89 -20.71 -11.76 17.16
C LYS A 89 -20.88 -12.54 18.46
N ASN A 90 -20.53 -11.94 19.59
CA ASN A 90 -20.57 -12.62 20.87
C ASN A 90 -22.00 -12.70 21.37
N ILE A 91 -22.55 -13.91 21.43
CA ILE A 91 -23.94 -14.15 21.87
C ILE A 91 -24.20 -13.73 23.32
N SER A 92 -23.14 -13.58 24.12
CA SER A 92 -23.23 -13.11 25.51
C SER A 92 -23.33 -11.58 25.61
N TYR A 93 -23.10 -10.87 24.50
CA TYR A 93 -23.22 -9.43 24.40
C TYR A 93 -24.61 -9.09 23.83
N GLU A 94 -25.56 -8.74 24.71
CA GLU A 94 -26.93 -8.45 24.29
C GLU A 94 -27.00 -7.11 23.54
N LEU A 95 -27.50 -7.15 22.31
CA LEU A 95 -27.64 -6.01 21.41
C LEU A 95 -29.11 -5.65 21.15
N ASP A 96 -30.03 -6.58 21.45
CA ASP A 96 -31.45 -6.39 21.25
C ASP A 96 -32.03 -5.58 22.42
N ILE A 97 -32.40 -4.33 22.11
CA ILE A 97 -33.01 -3.39 23.06
C ILE A 97 -34.22 -3.95 23.81
N THR A 98 -34.93 -4.93 23.22
CA THR A 98 -36.10 -5.54 23.85
C THR A 98 -35.72 -6.51 24.98
N LYS A 99 -34.49 -7.03 24.96
CA LYS A 99 -33.96 -7.99 25.95
C LYS A 99 -33.08 -7.33 27.01
N LEU A 100 -32.66 -6.09 26.78
CA LEU A 100 -31.87 -5.32 27.74
C LEU A 100 -32.67 -5.00 29.01
N THR A 101 -32.05 -5.22 30.16
CA THR A 101 -32.59 -4.85 31.48
C THR A 101 -32.03 -3.50 31.93
N GLY A 102 -32.75 -2.78 32.79
CA GLY A 102 -32.33 -1.47 33.29
C GLY A 102 -32.62 -0.31 32.32
N SER A 103 -31.78 0.73 32.36
CA SER A 103 -31.96 1.94 31.56
C SER A 103 -31.63 1.68 30.09
N LYS A 104 -32.67 1.58 29.25
CA LYS A 104 -32.52 1.39 27.80
C LYS A 104 -31.72 2.52 27.14
N LYS A 105 -31.86 3.74 27.63
CA LYS A 105 -31.11 4.90 27.12
C LYS A 105 -29.61 4.71 27.30
N ASP A 106 -29.19 4.31 28.50
CA ASP A 106 -27.77 4.13 28.81
C ASP A 106 -27.20 2.93 28.04
N ALA A 107 -27.97 1.84 27.95
CA ALA A 107 -27.57 0.68 27.17
C ALA A 107 -27.39 0.98 25.67
N ILE A 108 -28.34 1.69 25.04
CA ILE A 108 -28.19 2.17 23.65
C ILE A 108 -26.98 3.08 23.51
N SER A 109 -26.72 3.96 24.49
CA SER A 109 -25.59 4.89 24.43
C SER A 109 -24.26 4.14 24.42
N THR A 110 -24.11 3.11 25.25
CA THR A 110 -22.93 2.22 25.27
C THR A 110 -22.77 1.46 23.95
N ILE A 111 -23.85 0.83 23.45
CA ILE A 111 -23.81 0.11 22.16
C ILE A 111 -23.46 1.08 21.02
N SER A 112 -23.95 2.31 21.07
CA SER A 112 -23.65 3.33 20.06
C SER A 112 -22.17 3.69 20.06
N GLN A 113 -21.52 3.81 21.22
CA GLN A 113 -20.07 4.03 21.29
C GLN A 113 -19.30 2.90 20.62
N ASP A 114 -19.65 1.65 20.90
CA ASP A 114 -19.02 0.49 20.26
C ASP A 114 -19.20 0.49 18.74
N VAL A 115 -20.39 0.87 18.28
CA VAL A 115 -20.71 0.99 16.86
C VAL A 115 -19.89 2.11 16.21
N TYR A 116 -19.71 3.24 16.88
CA TYR A 116 -18.91 4.35 16.36
C TYR A 116 -17.43 3.97 16.27
N ASP A 117 -16.86 3.43 17.34
CA ASP A 117 -15.48 2.93 17.35
C ASP A 117 -15.26 1.91 16.21
N TYR A 118 -16.20 0.99 16.02
CA TYR A 118 -16.15 0.03 14.91
C TYR A 118 -16.20 0.70 13.54
N ILE A 119 -17.14 1.62 13.32
CA ILE A 119 -17.31 2.32 12.05
C ILE A 119 -16.06 3.14 11.72
N GLU A 120 -15.48 3.85 12.69
CA GLU A 120 -14.26 4.64 12.53
C GLU A 120 -13.09 3.77 12.05
N GLU A 121 -12.93 2.59 12.65
CA GLU A 121 -11.87 1.65 12.27
C GLU A 121 -12.12 1.02 10.89
N VAL A 122 -13.36 0.65 10.55
CA VAL A 122 -13.70 0.13 9.22
C VAL A 122 -13.47 1.19 8.14
N GLN A 123 -13.93 2.42 8.35
CA GLN A 123 -13.73 3.51 7.39
C GLN A 123 -12.25 3.84 7.21
N SER A 124 -11.49 3.90 8.30
CA SER A 124 -10.04 4.06 8.27
C SER A 124 -9.41 2.97 7.42
N ALA A 125 -9.77 1.71 7.67
CA ALA A 125 -9.25 0.59 6.90
C ALA A 125 -9.58 0.71 5.39
N ILE A 126 -10.83 1.01 5.03
CA ILE A 126 -11.25 1.17 3.62
C ILE A 126 -10.48 2.28 2.91
N VAL A 127 -10.39 3.46 3.53
CA VAL A 127 -9.73 4.63 2.93
C VAL A 127 -8.23 4.35 2.70
N PHE A 128 -7.55 3.81 3.71
CA PHE A 128 -6.12 3.52 3.61
C PHE A 128 -5.83 2.31 2.70
N ALA A 129 -6.71 1.31 2.64
CA ALA A 129 -6.63 0.20 1.69
C ALA A 129 -6.66 0.69 0.24
N TYR A 130 -7.67 1.49 -0.10
CA TYR A 130 -7.80 2.03 -1.45
C TYR A 130 -6.65 2.98 -1.79
N THR A 131 -6.22 3.82 -0.84
CA THR A 131 -5.09 4.74 -1.03
C THR A 131 -3.78 4.00 -1.24
N ALA A 132 -3.56 2.85 -0.58
CA ALA A 132 -2.40 2.01 -0.82
C ALA A 132 -2.38 1.46 -2.25
N LEU A 133 -3.51 0.98 -2.77
CA LEU A 133 -3.62 0.51 -4.15
C LEU A 133 -3.43 1.63 -5.18
N GLU A 134 -3.93 2.83 -4.89
CA GLU A 134 -3.72 4.02 -5.73
C GLU A 134 -2.24 4.39 -5.79
N ALA A 135 -1.57 4.45 -4.63
CA ALA A 135 -0.13 4.70 -4.56
C ALA A 135 0.66 3.62 -5.30
N PHE A 136 0.29 2.34 -5.12
CA PHE A 136 0.90 1.22 -5.82
C PHE A 136 0.76 1.36 -7.34
N ALA A 137 -0.43 1.62 -7.85
CA ALA A 137 -0.65 1.75 -9.29
C ALA A 137 0.14 2.93 -9.89
N ASN A 138 0.14 4.08 -9.22
CA ASN A 138 0.84 5.27 -9.71
C ASN A 138 2.37 5.06 -9.72
N LEU A 139 2.93 4.53 -8.62
CA LEU A 139 4.38 4.28 -8.51
C LEU A 139 4.85 3.18 -9.46
N SER A 140 3.99 2.22 -9.80
CA SER A 140 4.29 1.15 -10.74
C SER A 140 4.44 1.64 -12.19
N ILE A 141 3.83 2.77 -12.55
CA ILE A 141 3.89 3.26 -13.93
C ILE A 141 5.23 3.99 -14.15
N PRO A 142 6.09 3.52 -15.09
CA PRO A 142 7.40 4.12 -15.30
C PRO A 142 7.30 5.49 -15.97
N HIS A 143 8.31 6.34 -15.73
CA HIS A 143 8.42 7.63 -16.42
C HIS A 143 8.50 7.42 -17.95
N GLY A 144 7.76 8.22 -18.69
CA GLY A 144 7.69 8.12 -20.16
C GLY A 144 6.66 7.14 -20.70
N HIS A 145 5.98 6.35 -19.85
CA HIS A 145 4.85 5.54 -20.31
C HIS A 145 3.69 6.44 -20.79
N THR A 146 3.06 6.02 -21.87
CA THR A 146 1.86 6.65 -22.42
C THR A 146 0.77 5.61 -22.62
N TYR A 147 -0.43 5.90 -22.16
CA TYR A 147 -1.61 5.06 -22.34
C TYR A 147 -2.53 5.65 -23.40
N LYS A 148 -3.01 4.82 -24.33
CA LYS A 148 -4.00 5.21 -25.33
C LYS A 148 -5.35 4.61 -24.98
N ALA A 149 -6.34 5.46 -24.70
CA ALA A 149 -7.69 5.01 -24.42
C ALA A 149 -8.37 4.44 -25.67
N LYS A 150 -9.43 3.67 -25.47
CA LYS A 150 -10.30 3.26 -26.58
C LYS A 150 -10.92 4.48 -27.25
N LYS A 151 -11.23 4.37 -28.55
CA LYS A 151 -11.95 5.42 -29.29
C LYS A 151 -13.22 5.80 -28.53
N ASN A 152 -13.37 7.09 -28.26
CA ASN A 152 -14.61 7.61 -27.70
C ASN A 152 -15.73 7.60 -28.76
N SER A 153 -16.95 7.99 -28.37
CA SER A 153 -18.12 8.05 -29.27
C SER A 153 -17.95 8.96 -30.48
N LYS A 154 -16.95 9.84 -30.48
CA LYS A 154 -16.58 10.75 -31.59
C LYS A 154 -15.41 10.21 -32.43
N GLY A 155 -14.95 8.99 -32.19
CA GLY A 155 -13.85 8.36 -32.91
C GLY A 155 -12.45 8.85 -32.53
N ILE A 156 -12.34 9.73 -31.52
CA ILE A 156 -11.08 10.31 -31.05
C ILE A 156 -10.40 9.33 -30.09
N ILE A 157 -9.08 9.16 -30.26
CA ILE A 157 -8.22 8.39 -29.34
C ILE A 157 -7.50 9.39 -28.45
N GLU A 158 -7.76 9.32 -27.16
CA GLU A 158 -7.05 10.11 -26.16
C GLU A 158 -5.77 9.40 -25.73
N SER A 159 -4.68 10.17 -25.62
CA SER A 159 -3.38 9.68 -25.17
C SER A 159 -3.03 10.39 -23.86
N TYR A 160 -2.68 9.60 -22.85
CA TYR A 160 -2.38 10.05 -21.50
C TYR A 160 -0.93 9.73 -21.19
N ASP A 161 -0.13 10.75 -20.86
CA ASP A 161 1.20 10.54 -20.27
C ASP A 161 1.08 10.13 -18.79
N LYS A 162 2.20 9.79 -18.15
CA LYS A 162 2.22 9.40 -16.73
C LYS A 162 1.49 10.40 -15.82
N ALA A 163 1.74 11.70 -15.97
CA ALA A 163 1.11 12.72 -15.13
C ALA A 163 -0.41 12.78 -15.33
N ALA A 164 -0.86 12.65 -16.58
CA ALA A 164 -2.28 12.59 -16.91
C ALA A 164 -2.93 11.29 -16.43
N ILE A 165 -2.24 10.14 -16.52
CA ILE A 165 -2.70 8.86 -15.98
C ILE A 165 -2.92 8.98 -14.47
N GLU A 166 -1.93 9.48 -13.74
CA GLU A 166 -1.98 9.62 -12.28
C GLU A 166 -3.16 10.51 -11.86
N ARG A 167 -3.39 11.62 -12.57
CA ARG A 167 -4.39 12.64 -12.20
C ARG A 167 -5.82 12.35 -12.66
N TRP A 168 -5.99 11.77 -13.85
CA TRP A 168 -7.30 11.76 -14.53
C TRP A 168 -7.89 10.35 -14.70
N LEU A 169 -7.06 9.32 -14.73
CA LEU A 169 -7.57 7.95 -14.87
C LEU A 169 -7.89 7.36 -13.50
N SER A 170 -9.00 6.63 -13.43
CA SER A 170 -9.40 5.92 -12.20
C SER A 170 -8.45 4.77 -11.88
N LEU A 171 -8.37 4.41 -10.60
CA LEU A 171 -7.62 3.25 -10.15
C LEU A 171 -8.03 1.97 -10.88
N LYS A 172 -9.34 1.78 -11.05
CA LYS A 172 -9.91 0.67 -11.82
C LYS A 172 -9.35 0.58 -13.23
N THR A 173 -9.18 1.70 -13.93
CA THR A 173 -8.55 1.75 -15.26
C THR A 173 -7.08 1.34 -15.20
N LYS A 174 -6.35 1.86 -14.21
CA LYS A 174 -4.91 1.54 -14.01
C LYS A 174 -4.71 0.05 -13.77
N ILE A 175 -5.44 -0.54 -12.81
CA ILE A 175 -5.32 -1.97 -12.46
C ILE A 175 -5.83 -2.88 -13.57
N LYS A 176 -6.89 -2.48 -14.29
CA LYS A 176 -7.51 -3.35 -15.31
C LYS A 176 -6.79 -3.37 -16.65
N TYR A 177 -6.24 -2.23 -17.06
CA TYR A 177 -5.73 -2.07 -18.42
C TYR A 177 -4.25 -1.72 -18.45
N ILE A 178 -3.81 -0.77 -17.62
CA ILE A 178 -2.45 -0.22 -17.70
C ILE A 178 -1.42 -1.17 -17.08
N LEU A 179 -1.62 -1.59 -15.82
CA LEU A 179 -0.67 -2.49 -15.16
C LEU A 179 -0.59 -3.85 -15.85
N PRO A 180 -1.70 -4.47 -16.33
CA PRO A 180 -1.61 -5.71 -17.10
C PRO A 180 -0.81 -5.59 -18.39
N GLU A 181 -0.91 -4.45 -19.10
CA GLU A 181 -0.08 -4.16 -20.26
C GLU A 181 1.40 -4.04 -19.89
N LEU A 182 1.71 -3.30 -18.82
CA LEU A 182 3.08 -3.04 -18.37
C LEU A 182 3.80 -4.31 -17.88
N TYR A 183 3.08 -5.19 -17.19
CA TYR A 183 3.67 -6.35 -16.51
C TYR A 183 3.33 -7.70 -17.18
N GLY A 184 2.61 -7.67 -18.31
CA GLY A 184 2.27 -8.88 -19.07
C GLY A 184 1.40 -9.86 -18.28
N THR A 185 0.39 -9.35 -17.55
CA THR A 185 -0.41 -10.20 -16.66
C THR A 185 -1.62 -10.82 -17.34
N ASN A 186 -2.18 -11.86 -16.73
CA ASN A 186 -3.48 -12.41 -17.09
C ASN A 186 -4.63 -11.41 -16.81
N ASN A 187 -5.83 -11.71 -17.30
CA ASN A 187 -7.01 -10.88 -17.06
C ASN A 187 -7.34 -10.79 -15.56
N VAL A 188 -7.27 -9.58 -15.01
CA VAL A 188 -7.56 -9.30 -13.59
C VAL A 188 -9.01 -9.58 -13.22
N GLU A 189 -9.96 -9.46 -14.15
CA GLU A 189 -11.39 -9.63 -13.87
C GLU A 189 -11.77 -11.08 -13.55
N LYS A 190 -10.90 -12.04 -13.91
CA LYS A 190 -11.08 -13.46 -13.54
C LYS A 190 -10.58 -13.78 -12.14
N GLN A 191 -9.91 -12.82 -11.47
CA GLN A 191 -9.35 -13.04 -10.15
C GLN A 191 -10.43 -12.88 -9.08
N LYS A 192 -10.39 -13.73 -8.04
CA LYS A 192 -11.33 -13.68 -6.92
C LYS A 192 -11.36 -12.32 -6.22
N TRP A 193 -10.20 -11.66 -6.13
CA TRP A 193 -10.07 -10.35 -5.48
C TRP A 193 -10.66 -9.19 -6.30
N TRP A 194 -10.98 -9.38 -7.59
CA TRP A 194 -11.46 -8.28 -8.43
C TRP A 194 -12.79 -7.72 -7.95
N GLY A 195 -13.76 -8.58 -7.62
CA GLY A 195 -15.05 -8.13 -7.07
C GLY A 195 -14.89 -7.43 -5.72
N GLN A 196 -13.93 -7.88 -4.90
CA GLN A 196 -13.60 -7.24 -3.62
C GLN A 196 -13.01 -5.84 -3.85
N PHE A 197 -12.06 -5.70 -4.78
CA PHE A 197 -11.49 -4.42 -5.16
C PHE A 197 -12.55 -3.44 -5.69
N VAL A 198 -13.46 -3.89 -6.55
CA VAL A 198 -14.56 -3.05 -7.05
C VAL A 198 -15.45 -2.58 -5.90
N THR A 199 -15.78 -3.48 -4.97
CA THR A 199 -16.58 -3.12 -3.78
C THR A 199 -15.83 -2.17 -2.84
N LEU A 200 -14.51 -2.33 -2.70
CA LEU A 200 -13.66 -1.43 -1.92
C LEU A 200 -13.68 0.00 -2.50
N GLU A 201 -13.64 0.13 -3.83
CA GLU A 201 -13.77 1.41 -4.54
C GLU A 201 -15.13 2.07 -4.26
N GLU A 202 -16.22 1.29 -4.31
CA GLU A 202 -17.57 1.76 -4.01
C GLU A 202 -17.66 2.30 -2.58
N TYR A 203 -17.24 1.53 -1.58
CA TYR A 203 -17.28 1.98 -0.17
C TYR A 203 -16.42 3.22 0.07
N ARG A 204 -15.22 3.28 -0.51
CA ARG A 204 -14.36 4.46 -0.41
C ARG A 204 -15.05 5.69 -1.01
N ASN A 205 -15.73 5.54 -2.14
CA ASN A 205 -16.46 6.63 -2.77
C ASN A 205 -17.65 7.09 -1.92
N GLU A 206 -18.37 6.17 -1.27
CA GLU A 206 -19.44 6.50 -0.33
C GLU A 206 -18.94 7.31 0.88
N ILE A 207 -17.77 6.95 1.43
CA ILE A 207 -17.13 7.66 2.54
C ILE A 207 -16.72 9.09 2.12
N ILE A 208 -16.04 9.24 0.99
CA ILE A 208 -15.42 10.53 0.58
C ILE A 208 -16.43 11.47 -0.10
N HIS A 209 -17.41 10.91 -0.80
CA HIS A 209 -18.37 11.67 -1.60
C HIS A 209 -19.79 11.59 -1.02
N GLN A 210 -19.93 11.50 0.29
CA GLN A 210 -21.23 11.45 0.95
C GLN A 210 -22.10 12.65 0.53
N LYS A 211 -23.16 12.38 -0.25
CA LYS A 211 -24.01 13.43 -0.85
C LYS A 211 -25.22 13.78 0.00
N SER A 212 -25.58 12.96 0.99
CA SER A 212 -26.72 13.22 1.86
C SER A 212 -26.47 12.77 3.30
N ILE A 213 -27.03 13.54 4.23
CA ILE A 213 -26.91 13.35 5.68
C ILE A 213 -27.84 12.21 6.16
N GLY A 214 -28.90 11.89 5.41
CA GLY A 214 -29.94 10.93 5.82
C GLY A 214 -29.70 9.46 5.46
N ALA A 215 -28.60 9.12 4.79
CA ALA A 215 -28.34 7.76 4.33
C ALA A 215 -27.37 7.02 5.26
N THR A 216 -27.85 6.45 6.36
CA THR A 216 -27.07 5.53 7.20
C THR A 216 -27.02 4.10 6.65
N GLU A 217 -27.69 3.84 5.52
CA GLU A 217 -27.84 2.51 4.95
C GLU A 217 -26.51 1.88 4.55
N PHE A 218 -25.54 2.67 4.08
CA PHE A 218 -24.25 2.13 3.66
C PHE A 218 -23.44 1.56 4.84
N TYR A 219 -23.63 2.08 6.06
CA TYR A 219 -22.99 1.52 7.27
C TYR A 219 -23.43 0.07 7.54
N LYS A 220 -24.64 -0.33 7.13
CA LYS A 220 -25.11 -1.73 7.31
C LYS A 220 -24.22 -2.73 6.60
N ALA A 221 -23.60 -2.33 5.48
CA ALA A 221 -22.68 -3.19 4.76
C ALA A 221 -21.42 -3.53 5.58
N TYR A 222 -21.02 -2.65 6.51
CA TYR A 222 -19.85 -2.84 7.36
C TYR A 222 -20.05 -3.96 8.38
N PHE A 223 -21.29 -4.32 8.74
CA PHE A 223 -21.57 -5.39 9.70
C PHE A 223 -21.61 -6.79 9.07
N LYS A 224 -21.36 -6.91 7.77
CA LYS A 224 -21.23 -8.21 7.09
C LYS A 224 -19.81 -8.74 7.23
N ASP A 225 -19.65 -10.04 7.47
CA ASP A 225 -18.33 -10.70 7.54
C ASP A 225 -17.43 -10.46 6.32
N SER A 226 -18.03 -10.23 5.15
CA SER A 226 -17.32 -9.93 3.91
C SER A 226 -16.51 -8.64 3.98
N ILE A 227 -16.79 -7.72 4.91
CA ILE A 227 -16.08 -6.44 5.02
C ILE A 227 -14.56 -6.62 5.15
N PHE A 228 -14.13 -7.57 5.98
CA PHE A 228 -12.71 -7.85 6.20
C PHE A 228 -12.05 -8.43 4.96
N ASN A 229 -12.77 -9.25 4.18
CA ASN A 229 -12.27 -9.77 2.91
C ASN A 229 -12.14 -8.67 1.84
N ILE A 230 -13.04 -7.68 1.86
CA ILE A 230 -12.99 -6.51 0.97
C ILE A 230 -11.79 -5.63 1.32
N ILE A 231 -11.60 -5.32 2.61
CA ILE A 231 -10.45 -4.54 3.08
C ILE A 231 -9.14 -5.27 2.81
N ASN A 232 -9.07 -6.58 3.06
CA ASN A 232 -7.83 -7.35 2.93
C ASN A 232 -7.49 -7.72 1.47
N CYS A 233 -8.28 -7.29 0.48
CA CYS A 233 -8.00 -7.61 -0.93
C CYS A 233 -6.75 -6.90 -1.48
N ILE A 234 -6.19 -5.93 -0.75
CA ILE A 234 -5.00 -5.14 -1.13
C ILE A 234 -3.81 -6.08 -1.44
N GLU A 235 -3.53 -7.01 -0.54
CA GLU A 235 -2.38 -7.91 -0.66
C GLU A 235 -2.52 -8.85 -1.86
N PRO A 236 -3.65 -9.56 -2.07
CA PRO A 236 -3.90 -10.32 -3.29
C PRO A 236 -3.75 -9.52 -4.60
N VAL A 237 -4.18 -8.25 -4.63
CA VAL A 237 -4.02 -7.37 -5.81
C VAL A 237 -2.54 -7.14 -6.09
N ILE A 238 -1.75 -6.74 -5.08
CA ILE A 238 -0.33 -6.41 -5.25
C ILE A 238 0.47 -7.70 -5.55
N SER A 239 0.20 -8.79 -4.84
CA SER A 239 0.81 -10.12 -5.07
C SER A 239 0.61 -10.61 -6.49
N PHE A 240 -0.56 -10.38 -7.10
CA PHE A 240 -0.83 -10.76 -8.48
C PHE A 240 0.18 -10.14 -9.48
N PHE A 241 0.50 -8.85 -9.30
CA PHE A 241 1.49 -8.16 -10.13
C PHE A 241 2.93 -8.56 -9.78
N TYR A 242 3.21 -8.85 -8.50
CA TYR A 242 4.49 -9.44 -8.08
C TYR A 242 4.82 -10.71 -8.83
N VAL A 243 3.91 -11.68 -8.79
CA VAL A 243 4.09 -12.99 -9.44
C VAL A 243 4.31 -12.83 -10.95
N ALA A 244 3.53 -11.96 -11.60
CA ALA A 244 3.69 -11.72 -13.04
C ALA A 244 5.02 -11.02 -13.38
N HIS A 245 5.50 -10.11 -12.54
CA HIS A 245 6.76 -9.41 -12.79
C HIS A 245 7.99 -10.28 -12.51
N GLN A 246 7.95 -11.10 -11.44
CA GLN A 246 9.00 -12.05 -11.10
C GLN A 246 9.22 -13.08 -12.21
N ALA A 247 8.14 -13.54 -12.86
CA ALA A 247 8.22 -14.42 -14.02
C ALA A 247 9.00 -13.82 -15.21
N ASN A 248 9.17 -12.49 -15.25
CA ASN A 248 9.96 -11.76 -16.24
C ASN A 248 11.40 -11.45 -15.78
N GLY A 249 11.85 -12.05 -14.66
CA GLY A 249 13.21 -11.91 -14.14
C GLY A 249 13.52 -10.53 -13.55
N LYS A 250 12.50 -9.78 -13.15
CA LYS A 250 12.61 -8.40 -12.66
C LYS A 250 11.79 -8.22 -11.37
N THR A 251 12.21 -7.26 -10.55
CA THR A 251 11.46 -6.79 -9.38
C THR A 251 11.44 -5.26 -9.41
N ASN A 252 10.35 -4.67 -8.93
CA ASN A 252 10.17 -3.23 -8.91
C ASN A 252 10.56 -2.68 -7.52
N GLU A 253 11.55 -1.81 -7.49
CA GLU A 253 12.11 -1.21 -6.27
C GLU A 253 11.08 -0.43 -5.43
N VAL A 254 10.01 0.07 -6.06
CA VAL A 254 8.99 0.88 -5.38
C VAL A 254 7.92 0.04 -4.71
N TRP A 255 7.84 -1.26 -5.00
CA TRP A 255 6.81 -2.14 -4.45
C TRP A 255 7.09 -2.48 -2.99
N PRO A 256 6.05 -2.57 -2.13
CA PRO A 256 6.22 -2.81 -0.70
C PRO A 256 6.72 -4.24 -0.44
N TRP A 257 7.30 -4.49 0.73
CA TRP A 257 7.47 -5.85 1.22
C TRP A 257 6.11 -6.52 1.41
N LEU A 258 5.98 -7.77 0.95
CA LEU A 258 4.86 -8.65 1.28
C LEU A 258 5.41 -9.93 1.90
N LYS A 259 4.62 -10.59 2.74
CA LYS A 259 5.06 -11.75 3.53
C LYS A 259 5.59 -12.89 2.64
N ASP A 260 4.94 -13.08 1.50
CA ASP A 260 5.27 -14.13 0.53
C ASP A 260 6.12 -13.61 -0.66
N HIS A 261 6.50 -12.33 -0.67
CA HIS A 261 7.30 -11.72 -1.75
C HIS A 261 8.47 -10.90 -1.19
N VAL A 262 9.55 -11.60 -0.88
CA VAL A 262 10.78 -11.06 -0.27
C VAL A 262 11.91 -10.81 -1.29
N ASP A 263 11.58 -10.73 -2.58
CA ASP A 263 12.58 -10.48 -3.62
C ASP A 263 13.25 -9.11 -3.45
N ILE A 264 14.59 -9.10 -3.48
CA ILE A 264 15.42 -7.90 -3.42
C ILE A 264 15.83 -7.47 -4.84
N PRO A 265 15.62 -6.20 -5.23
CA PRO A 265 16.11 -5.65 -6.49
C PRO A 265 17.61 -5.78 -6.67
N THR A 266 18.03 -6.16 -7.88
CA THR A 266 19.43 -6.38 -8.24
C THR A 266 19.84 -5.43 -9.36
N VAL A 267 20.97 -4.75 -9.19
CA VAL A 267 21.53 -3.77 -10.13
C VAL A 267 23.02 -4.02 -10.31
N GLU A 268 23.51 -3.92 -11.55
CA GLU A 268 24.94 -3.97 -11.82
C GLU A 268 25.62 -2.71 -11.28
N PHE A 269 26.71 -2.89 -10.53
CA PHE A 269 27.46 -1.79 -9.95
C PHE A 269 28.19 -0.98 -11.02
N GLN A 270 28.00 0.35 -11.01
CA GLN A 270 28.72 1.28 -11.87
C GLN A 270 29.46 2.31 -11.02
N LYS A 271 30.80 2.23 -10.99
CA LYS A 271 31.66 3.06 -10.12
C LYS A 271 31.38 4.56 -10.19
N ASN A 272 31.02 5.08 -11.36
CA ASN A 272 30.73 6.49 -11.58
C ASN A 272 29.41 6.98 -10.93
N GLN A 273 28.60 6.08 -10.39
CA GLN A 273 27.33 6.39 -9.73
C GLN A 273 27.46 6.47 -8.19
N PHE A 274 28.63 6.15 -7.62
CA PHE A 274 28.82 6.06 -6.17
C PHE A 274 30.01 6.90 -5.70
N GLU A 275 29.83 7.57 -4.56
CA GLU A 275 30.89 8.25 -3.80
C GLU A 275 30.90 7.68 -2.37
N VAL A 276 32.06 7.22 -1.91
CA VAL A 276 32.22 6.72 -0.54
C VAL A 276 32.46 7.91 0.37
N ILE A 277 31.46 8.22 1.20
CA ILE A 277 31.55 9.28 2.21
C ILE A 277 31.80 8.59 3.57
N GLY A 278 33.02 8.72 4.10
CA GLY A 278 33.42 8.13 5.39
C GLY A 278 34.76 7.40 5.32
N ASN A 279 35.31 7.06 6.49
CA ASN A 279 36.53 6.25 6.57
C ASN A 279 36.13 4.80 6.86
N VAL A 280 36.45 3.88 5.95
CA VAL A 280 36.11 2.45 6.07
C VAL A 280 36.70 1.80 7.33
N HIS A 281 37.74 2.39 7.92
CA HIS A 281 38.38 1.94 9.16
C HIS A 281 37.86 2.65 10.42
N GLN A 282 37.23 3.83 10.30
CA GLN A 282 36.75 4.61 11.46
C GLN A 282 35.22 4.78 11.50
N GLY A 283 34.50 4.39 10.45
CA GLY A 283 33.06 4.66 10.27
C GLY A 283 32.77 6.12 9.88
N PHE A 284 31.48 6.50 9.90
CA PHE A 284 31.09 7.91 9.91
C PHE A 284 31.54 8.54 11.25
N LYS A 285 32.29 9.64 11.19
CA LYS A 285 32.44 10.55 12.35
C LYS A 285 31.22 11.44 12.50
#